data_AF-A0A9W9RUC9-F1
#
_entry.id   AF-A0A9W9RUC9-F1
#
_cell.length_a   1.000
_cell.length_b   1.000
_cell.length_c   1.000
_cell.angle_alpha   90.00
_cell.angle_beta   90.00
_cell.angle_gamma   90.00
#
_symmetry.space_group_name_H-M   'P 1'
#
loop_
_entity.id
_entity.type
_entity.pdbx_description
1 polymer ?
#
loop_
_entity_poly.entity_id
_entity_poly.type
_entity_poly.pdbx_seq_one_letter_code
_entity_poly.pdbx_strand_id
1 'polypeptide(L)' 'MKFPIVLSAISLAGYASAFYGQMAASTYNIYEGKPFQFITLTDYNTGSVYQGELWGGFNGCVDNHCSIK' A
#
# COMPACT_ATOMS: atom_id res chain seq x y z
N MET A 1 38.47 -22.35 -23.98
CA MET A 1 38.39 -21.04 -23.30
C MET A 1 37.10 -21.03 -22.49
N LYS A 2 37.17 -20.80 -21.18
CA LYS A 2 36.02 -20.92 -20.26
C LYS A 2 35.61 -19.50 -19.85
N PHE A 3 34.48 -19.03 -20.37
CA PHE A 3 33.94 -17.71 -20.06
C PHE A 3 33.06 -17.82 -18.80
N PRO A 4 33.41 -17.18 -17.67
CA PRO A 4 32.48 -17.06 -16.57
C PRO A 4 31.42 -16.03 -16.99
N ILE A 5 30.22 -16.51 -17.30
CA ILE A 5 29.02 -15.68 -17.41
C ILE A 5 28.75 -15.18 -15.98
N VAL A 6 29.26 -14.00 -15.66
CA VAL A 6 28.83 -13.24 -14.48
C VAL A 6 27.43 -12.75 -14.80
N LEU A 7 26.46 -13.64 -14.60
CA LEU A 7 25.04 -13.35 -14.73
C LEU A 7 24.71 -12.32 -13.65
N SER A 8 24.72 -11.08 -14.09
CA SER A 8 24.70 -9.91 -13.24
C SER A 8 23.40 -9.90 -12.45
N ALA A 9 23.52 -9.70 -11.13
CA ALA A 9 22.45 -9.68 -10.13
C ALA A 9 21.47 -8.51 -10.27
N ILE A 10 21.24 -8.02 -11.50
CA ILE A 10 20.40 -6.85 -11.81
C ILE A 10 18.92 -7.21 -12.02
N SER A 11 18.57 -8.50 -12.08
CA SER A 11 17.17 -8.92 -12.24
C SER A 11 16.34 -8.83 -10.95
N LEU A 12 16.96 -8.51 -9.81
CA LEU A 12 16.25 -8.34 -8.54
C LEU A 12 16.15 -6.87 -8.09
N ALA A 13 16.39 -5.92 -8.99
CA ALA A 13 15.81 -4.59 -8.92
C ALA A 13 14.48 -4.60 -9.68
N GLY A 14 13.61 -5.57 -9.37
CA GLY A 14 12.23 -5.53 -9.81
C GLY A 14 11.62 -4.27 -9.24
N TYR A 15 11.21 -3.36 -10.12
CA TYR A 15 10.47 -2.15 -9.81
C TYR A 15 9.53 -2.44 -8.64
N ALA A 16 9.84 -1.89 -7.46
CA ALA A 16 8.79 -1.66 -6.49
C ALA A 16 7.90 -0.65 -7.17
N SER A 17 6.89 -1.12 -7.92
CA SER A 17 5.88 -0.27 -8.53
C SER A 17 5.20 0.43 -7.36
N ALA A 18 5.67 1.63 -7.07
CA ALA A 18 5.00 2.51 -6.13
C ALA A 18 3.55 2.60 -6.62
N PHE A 19 2.62 2.20 -5.76
CA PHE A 19 1.21 2.21 -6.06
C PHE A 19 0.84 3.59 -6.63
N TYR A 20 0.44 3.63 -7.91
CA TYR A 20 0.05 4.86 -8.58
C TYR A 20 -1.44 5.08 -8.39
N GLY A 21 -1.77 5.67 -7.24
CA GLY A 21 -3.15 5.75 -6.82
C GLY A 21 -3.36 6.54 -5.55
N GLN A 22 -4.61 6.53 -5.08
CA GLN A 22 -5.02 7.13 -3.83
C GLN A 22 -5.55 6.05 -2.87
N MET A 23 -5.17 6.17 -1.61
CA MET A 23 -5.79 5.44 -0.51
C MET A 23 -6.69 6.41 0.26
N ALA A 24 -7.93 5.99 0.54
CA ALA A 24 -8.86 6.69 1.41
C ALA A 24 -9.39 5.72 2.48
N ALA A 25 -9.68 6.24 3.67
CA ALA A 25 -10.33 5.50 4.73
C ALA A 25 -11.71 6.08 5.01
N SER A 26 -12.70 5.23 5.25
CA SER A 26 -14.02 5.66 5.72
C SER A 26 -13.94 6.16 7.16
N THR A 27 -15.04 6.74 7.66
CA THR A 27 -15.23 6.88 9.11
C THR A 27 -15.08 5.53 9.82
N TYR A 28 -14.73 5.56 11.11
CA TYR A 28 -14.77 4.38 11.97
C TYR A 28 -16.22 3.90 12.12
N ASN A 29 -16.40 2.60 11.92
CA ASN A 29 -17.63 1.88 12.17
C ASN A 29 -17.40 0.91 13.34
N ILE A 30 -18.46 0.55 14.06
CA ILE A 30 -18.41 -0.40 15.18
C ILE A 30 -19.23 -1.63 14.79
N TYR A 31 -18.63 -2.81 14.83
CA TYR A 31 -19.33 -4.09 14.68
C TYR A 31 -18.94 -5.00 15.85
N GLU A 32 -19.93 -5.53 16.57
CA GLU A 32 -19.74 -6.37 17.77
C GLU A 32 -18.78 -5.74 18.81
N GLY A 33 -18.86 -4.41 18.97
CA GLY A 33 -18.00 -3.67 19.90
C GLY A 33 -16.55 -3.46 19.42
N LYS A 34 -16.21 -3.86 18.20
CA LYS A 34 -14.88 -3.66 17.60
C LYS A 34 -14.93 -2.60 16.51
N PRO A 35 -14.00 -1.62 16.52
CA PRO A 35 -13.91 -0.63 15.47
C PRO A 35 -13.33 -1.23 14.18
N PHE A 36 -13.84 -0.80 13.04
CA PHE A 36 -13.28 -1.08 11.72
C PHE A 36 -13.48 0.10 10.77
N GLN A 37 -12.67 0.17 9.72
CA GLN A 37 -12.81 1.16 8.65
C GLN A 37 -12.78 0.44 7.31
N PHE A 38 -13.49 0.97 6.32
CA PHE A 38 -13.30 0.57 4.94
C PHE A 38 -12.14 1.36 4.36
N ILE A 39 -11.15 0.66 3.83
CA ILE A 39 -10.06 1.23 3.05
C ILE A 39 -10.42 1.09 1.59
N THR A 40 -10.35 2.21 0.87
CA THR A 40 -10.56 2.26 -0.57
C THR A 40 -9.25 2.63 -1.25
N LEU A 41 -8.82 1.80 -2.20
CA LEU A 41 -7.66 2.01 -3.04
C LEU A 41 -8.14 2.30 -4.46
N THR A 42 -7.80 3.47 -4.98
CA THR A 42 -8.05 3.84 -6.37
C THR A 42 -6.75 3.78 -7.14
N ASP A 43 -6.63 2.85 -8.08
CA ASP A 43 -5.49 2.73 -8.98
C ASP A 43 -5.72 3.61 -10.21
N TYR A 44 -4.87 4.62 -10.42
CA TYR A 44 -5.01 5.57 -11.51
C TYR A 44 -4.47 5.06 -12.85
N ASN A 45 -3.73 3.96 -12.85
CA ASN A 45 -3.21 3.36 -14.07
C ASN A 45 -4.31 2.52 -14.78
N THR A 46 -5.09 1.79 -14.00
CA THR A 46 -6.16 0.90 -14.47
C THR A 46 -7.55 1.51 -14.31
N GLY A 47 -7.69 2.55 -13.49
CA GLY A 47 -9.00 3.09 -13.08
C GLY A 47 -9.76 2.20 -12.10
N SER A 48 -9.15 1.13 -11.61
CA SER A 48 -9.78 0.17 -10.71
C SER A 48 -9.92 0.75 -9.30
N VAL A 49 -11.05 0.44 -8.66
CA VAL A 49 -11.28 0.77 -7.26
C VAL A 49 -11.41 -0.53 -6.46
N TYR A 50 -10.58 -0.68 -5.45
CA TYR A 50 -10.59 -1.80 -4.51
C TYR A 50 -11.07 -1.30 -3.16
N GLN A 51 -11.86 -2.11 -2.46
CA GLN A 51 -12.31 -1.81 -1.11
C GLN A 51 -12.08 -3.02 -0.21
N GLY A 52 -11.62 -2.77 1.00
CA GLY A 52 -11.41 -3.80 2.02
C GLY A 52 -11.72 -3.29 3.42
N GLU A 53 -12.07 -4.22 4.30
CA GLU A 53 -12.27 -3.93 5.72
C GLU A 53 -10.94 -3.98 6.48
N LEU A 54 -10.66 -2.93 7.25
CA LEU A 54 -9.53 -2.86 8.16
C LEU A 54 -10.04 -2.80 9.60
N TRP A 55 -9.97 -3.93 10.28
CA TRP A 55 -10.27 -4.03 11.71
C TRP A 55 -9.23 -3.26 12.52
N GLY A 56 -9.70 -2.44 13.47
CA GLY A 56 -8.89 -1.46 14.19
C GLY A 56 -8.71 -0.12 13.47
N GLY A 57 -8.88 -0.10 12.13
CA GLY A 57 -8.73 1.09 11.29
C GLY A 57 -7.30 1.62 11.20
N PHE A 58 -7.13 2.73 10.47
CA PHE A 58 -5.89 3.50 10.36
C PHE A 58 -6.14 4.92 10.85
N ASN A 59 -5.45 5.32 11.92
CA ASN A 59 -5.48 6.71 12.37
C ASN A 59 -4.42 7.50 11.59
N GLY A 60 -4.86 8.21 10.54
CA GLY A 60 -4.01 9.04 9.69
C GLY A 60 -3.46 10.30 10.37
N CYS A 61 -3.79 10.53 11.65
CA CYS A 61 -3.13 11.47 12.53
C CYS A 61 -2.57 10.71 13.74
N VAL A 62 -1.35 10.19 13.61
CA VAL A 62 -0.46 10.22 14.76
C VAL A 62 0.03 11.68 14.82
N ASP A 63 -0.07 12.35 15.96
CA ASP A 63 0.14 13.80 16.16
C ASP A 63 1.46 14.41 15.62
N ASN A 64 2.33 13.61 14.99
CA ASN A 64 3.49 14.06 14.25
C ASN A 64 3.37 13.60 12.80
N HIS A 65 3.44 14.56 11.88
CA HIS A 65 3.51 14.34 10.44
C HIS A 65 4.50 13.21 10.11
N CYS A 66 4.13 12.27 9.25
CA CYS A 66 5.03 11.23 8.76
C CYS A 66 6.27 11.89 8.14
N SER A 67 7.43 11.70 8.76
CA SER A 67 8.70 12.22 8.25
C SER A 67 9.06 11.43 6.99
N ILE A 68 8.95 12.08 5.84
CA ILE A 68 9.47 11.58 4.58
C ILE A 68 10.99 11.79 4.65
N LYS A 69 11.74 10.72 4.88
CA LYS A 69 13.20 10.67 4.68
C LYS A 69 13.52 9.92 3.41
#